data_AF-D4K6R9-F1
#
_entry.id   AF-D4K6R9-F1
#
_cell.length_a   1.000
_cell.length_b   1.000
_cell.length_c   1.000
_cell.angle_alpha   90.00
_cell.angle_beta   90.00
_cell.angle_gamma   90.00
#
_symmetry.space_group_name_H-M   'P 1'
#
loop_
_entity.id
_entity.type
_entity.pdbx_description
1 polymer ?
#
loop_
_entity_poly.entity_id
_entity_poly.type
_entity_poly.pdbx_seq_one_letter_code
_entity_poly.pdbx_strand_id
1 'polypeptide(L)'
;MKTINLRWMYPHYRHDEFVDVTDEVWEAIRQAQREMNNYEHRKVYHRAYYSLDAYSWLENYALEHSRSPEDILLEREEMATRLRLIAALPVALAHATPTQARRVHAYYIAGIRQPEISRREGVHSSKVSVAIHRGLRNMRRCYDDLFQTE
;
A
#
# COMPACT_ATOMS: atom_id res chain seq x y z
N MET A 1 -22.58 20.08 48.52
CA MET A 1 -22.52 21.40 47.85
C MET A 1 -21.08 21.74 47.56
N LYS A 2 -20.82 22.34 46.39
CA LYS A 2 -19.50 22.70 45.90
C LYS A 2 -19.53 24.13 45.38
N THR A 3 -18.57 24.94 45.79
CA THR A 3 -18.40 26.29 45.26
C THR A 3 -17.60 26.23 43.96
N ILE A 4 -18.15 26.79 42.88
CA ILE A 4 -17.50 26.88 41.57
C ILE A 4 -17.34 28.33 41.15
N ASN A 5 -16.35 28.59 40.29
CA ASN A 5 -16.18 29.89 39.68
C ASN A 5 -16.68 29.87 38.23
N LEU A 6 -17.68 30.70 37.94
CA LEU A 6 -18.30 30.76 36.61
C LEU A 6 -17.36 31.28 35.52
N ARG A 7 -16.36 32.11 35.89
CA ARG A 7 -15.36 32.65 34.95
C ARG A 7 -14.60 31.56 34.20
N TRP A 8 -14.35 30.42 34.85
CA TRP A 8 -13.55 29.35 34.25
C TRP A 8 -14.34 28.49 33.26
N MET A 9 -15.67 28.51 33.34
CA MET A 9 -16.53 27.66 32.51
C MET A 9 -17.19 28.44 31.38
N TYR A 10 -17.45 29.72 31.58
CA TYR A 10 -18.26 30.53 30.68
C TYR A 10 -17.50 31.78 30.23
N PRO A 11 -17.14 31.90 28.93
CA PRO A 11 -16.33 33.00 28.41
C PRO A 11 -16.91 34.41 28.58
N HIS A 12 -18.23 34.53 28.82
CA HIS A 12 -18.91 35.81 28.96
C HIS A 12 -18.76 36.44 30.35
N TYR A 13 -18.33 35.68 31.37
CA TYR A 13 -18.01 36.22 32.68
C TYR A 13 -16.58 36.76 32.69
N ARG A 14 -16.43 38.07 32.93
CA ARG A 14 -15.12 38.76 32.94
C ARG A 14 -14.50 38.91 34.33
N HIS A 15 -15.27 38.64 35.36
CA HIS A 15 -14.84 38.74 36.76
C HIS A 15 -15.12 37.42 37.49
N ASP A 16 -14.46 37.25 38.64
CA ASP A 16 -14.63 36.05 39.46
C ASP A 16 -15.99 36.08 40.16
N GLU A 17 -16.86 35.14 39.79
CA GLU A 17 -18.18 34.93 40.41
C GLU A 17 -18.25 33.52 40.99
N PHE A 18 -18.37 33.43 42.32
CA PHE A 18 -18.44 32.16 43.03
C PHE A 18 -19.89 31.80 43.34
N VAL A 19 -20.30 30.59 42.93
CA VAL A 19 -21.65 30.08 43.12
C VAL A 19 -21.59 28.71 43.78
N ASP A 20 -22.43 28.50 44.79
CA ASP A 20 -22.60 27.21 45.43
C ASP A 20 -23.58 26.35 44.62
N VAL A 21 -23.07 25.22 44.17
CA VAL A 21 -23.76 24.28 43.30
C VAL A 21 -23.98 22.97 44.05
N THR A 22 -25.13 22.35 43.82
CA THR A 22 -25.45 21.02 44.36
C THR A 22 -24.50 19.96 43.81
N ASP A 23 -24.26 18.89 44.58
CA ASP A 23 -23.31 17.84 44.17
C ASP A 23 -23.73 17.15 42.86
N GLU A 24 -25.03 17.03 42.58
CA GLU A 24 -25.57 16.49 41.32
C GLU A 24 -25.15 17.32 40.10
N VAL A 25 -25.36 18.63 40.16
CA VAL A 25 -24.98 19.57 39.09
C VAL A 25 -23.46 19.61 38.92
N TRP A 26 -22.70 19.53 40.02
CA TRP A 26 -21.24 19.43 39.95
C TRP A 26 -20.77 18.16 39.22
N GLU A 27 -21.40 17.01 39.50
CA GLU A 27 -21.09 15.75 38.82
C GLU A 27 -21.41 15.82 37.32
N ALA A 28 -22.55 16.43 36.95
CA ALA A 28 -22.93 16.65 35.57
C ALA A 28 -21.90 17.49 34.79
N ILE A 29 -21.40 18.58 35.40
CA ILE A 29 -20.33 19.41 34.81
C ILE A 29 -19.05 18.59 34.61
N ARG A 30 -18.67 17.79 35.62
CA ARG A 30 -17.48 16.91 35.54
C ARG A 30 -17.64 15.81 34.49
N GLN A 31 -18.85 15.31 34.28
CA GLN A 31 -19.14 14.35 33.23
C GLN A 31 -18.99 14.97 31.84
N ALA A 32 -19.57 16.15 31.62
CA ALA A 32 -19.46 16.87 30.35
C ALA A 32 -17.99 17.16 29.99
N GLN A 33 -17.17 17.57 30.97
CA GLN A 33 -15.73 17.79 30.73
C GLN A 33 -14.99 16.50 30.32
N ARG A 34 -15.34 15.36 30.94
CA ARG A 34 -14.77 14.05 30.58
C ARG A 34 -15.17 13.64 29.17
N GLU A 35 -16.42 13.86 28.79
CA GLU A 35 -16.93 13.58 27.44
C GLU A 35 -16.23 14.44 26.38
N MET A 36 -16.06 15.75 26.64
CA MET A 36 -15.32 16.66 25.77
C MET A 36 -13.88 16.21 25.58
N ASN A 37 -13.17 15.86 26.66
CA ASN A 37 -11.80 15.36 26.59
C ASN A 37 -11.72 14.05 25.80
N ASN A 38 -12.63 13.10 26.04
CA ASN A 38 -12.70 11.84 25.30
C ASN A 38 -12.93 12.08 23.80
N TYR A 39 -13.77 13.05 23.43
CA TYR A 39 -14.00 13.44 22.05
C TYR A 39 -12.72 14.00 21.39
N GLU A 40 -12.03 14.93 22.06
CA GLU A 40 -10.74 15.47 21.59
C GLU A 40 -9.68 14.37 21.41
N HIS A 41 -9.55 13.46 22.38
CA HIS A 41 -8.64 12.32 22.29
C HIS A 41 -8.96 11.40 21.11
N ARG A 42 -10.24 11.09 20.87
CA ARG A 42 -10.68 10.28 19.72
C ARG A 42 -10.34 10.95 18.40
N LYS A 43 -10.61 12.25 18.28
CA LYS A 43 -10.28 13.07 17.10
C LYS A 43 -8.79 13.01 16.77
N VAL A 44 -7.92 13.17 17.77
CA VAL A 44 -6.46 13.09 17.57
C VAL A 44 -6.01 11.67 17.21
N TYR A 45 -6.46 10.66 17.95
CA TYR A 45 -6.06 9.26 17.73
C TYR A 45 -6.45 8.77 16.33
N HIS A 46 -7.66 9.08 15.87
CA HIS A 46 -8.14 8.70 14.54
C HIS A 46 -7.80 9.72 13.45
N ARG A 47 -7.07 10.81 13.78
CA ARG A 47 -6.74 11.93 12.89
C ARG A 47 -7.96 12.51 12.16
N ALA A 48 -9.14 12.44 12.79
CA ALA A 48 -10.43 12.86 12.25
C ALA A 48 -10.69 14.35 12.52
N TYR A 49 -9.76 15.21 12.09
CA TYR A 49 -9.81 16.65 12.35
C TYR A 49 -10.93 17.37 11.61
N TYR A 50 -11.41 16.78 10.52
CA TYR A 50 -12.47 17.33 9.67
C TYR A 50 -13.58 16.29 9.55
N SER A 51 -14.84 16.71 9.74
CA SER A 51 -15.99 15.93 9.29
C SER A 51 -16.04 15.95 7.77
N LEU A 52 -16.66 14.95 7.14
CA LEU A 52 -16.92 14.97 5.70
C LEU A 52 -17.71 16.23 5.27
N ASP A 53 -18.62 16.70 6.13
CA ASP A 53 -19.39 17.94 5.96
C ASP A 53 -18.57 19.24 6.14
N ALA A 54 -17.30 19.16 6.58
CA ALA A 54 -16.52 20.37 6.86
C ALA A 54 -16.33 21.23 5.60
N TYR A 55 -16.28 20.60 4.43
CA TYR A 55 -16.17 21.29 3.15
C TYR A 55 -16.94 20.54 2.05
N SER A 56 -17.66 21.28 1.19
CA SER A 56 -18.46 20.72 0.08
C SER A 56 -17.66 19.88 -0.93
N TRP A 57 -16.34 20.00 -0.97
CA TRP A 57 -15.46 19.23 -1.86
C TRP A 57 -14.79 18.04 -1.17
N LEU A 58 -14.84 17.94 0.17
CA LEU A 58 -14.09 16.93 0.92
C LEU A 58 -14.61 15.51 0.66
N GLU A 59 -15.91 15.36 0.48
CA GLU A 59 -16.54 14.09 0.09
C GLU A 59 -16.06 13.60 -1.28
N ASN A 60 -15.91 14.51 -2.24
CA ASN A 60 -15.43 14.15 -3.58
C ASN A 60 -14.03 13.53 -3.49
N TYR A 61 -13.12 14.13 -2.73
CA TYR A 61 -11.73 13.63 -2.61
C TYR A 61 -11.58 12.39 -1.71
N ALA A 62 -12.53 12.15 -0.79
CA ALA A 62 -12.50 10.99 0.10
C ALA A 62 -12.94 9.69 -0.59
N LEU A 63 -13.71 9.79 -1.68
CA LEU A 63 -14.20 8.63 -2.42
C LEU A 63 -13.18 8.17 -3.47
N GLU A 64 -13.03 6.85 -3.61
CA GLU A 64 -12.29 6.26 -4.72
C GLU A 64 -13.00 6.63 -6.03
N HIS A 65 -12.33 7.44 -6.86
CA HIS A 65 -12.88 7.82 -8.15
C HIS A 65 -12.76 6.64 -9.13
N SER A 66 -13.74 6.54 -10.03
CA SER A 66 -13.60 5.65 -11.19
C SER A 66 -12.35 6.03 -11.99
N ARG A 67 -11.65 5.02 -12.51
CA ARG A 67 -10.45 5.21 -13.35
C ARG A 67 -10.74 6.18 -14.50
N SER A 68 -9.78 7.06 -14.81
CA SER A 68 -9.86 7.95 -15.96
C SER A 68 -9.88 7.11 -17.25
N PRO A 69 -10.54 7.57 -18.33
CA PRO A 69 -10.39 6.96 -19.65
C PRO A 69 -8.93 6.81 -20.10
N GLU A 70 -8.05 7.73 -19.68
CA GLU A 70 -6.60 7.69 -19.92
C GLU A 70 -5.95 6.50 -19.20
N ASP A 71 -6.31 6.25 -17.94
CA ASP A 71 -5.82 5.12 -17.16
C ASP A 71 -6.22 3.79 -17.81
N ILE A 72 -7.45 3.70 -18.31
CA ILE A 72 -7.95 2.49 -18.99
C ILE A 72 -7.16 2.20 -20.26
N LEU A 73 -6.82 3.24 -21.03
CA LEU A 73 -6.03 3.09 -22.25
C LEU A 73 -4.60 2.64 -21.92
N LEU A 74 -3.98 3.26 -20.91
CA LEU A 74 -2.64 2.89 -20.46
C LEU A 74 -2.59 1.44 -19.97
N GLU A 75 -3.53 1.03 -19.11
CA GLU A 75 -3.64 -0.35 -18.62
C GLU A 75 -3.78 -1.35 -19.79
N ARG A 76 -4.51 -0.97 -20.83
CA ARG A 76 -4.69 -1.81 -22.02
C ARG A 76 -3.39 -1.95 -22.82
N GLU A 77 -2.63 -0.88 -22.98
CA GLU A 77 -1.32 -0.91 -23.65
C GLU A 77 -0.28 -1.70 -22.85
N GLU A 78 -0.24 -1.52 -21.53
CA GLU A 78 0.60 -2.30 -20.61
C GLU A 78 0.25 -3.79 -20.68
N MET A 79 -1.04 -4.12 -20.68
CA MET A 79 -1.51 -5.50 -20.82
C MET A 79 -1.11 -6.09 -22.18
N ALA A 80 -1.27 -5.32 -23.27
CA ALA A 80 -0.88 -5.77 -24.61
C ALA A 80 0.63 -6.05 -24.69
N THR A 81 1.45 -5.15 -24.15
CA THR A 81 2.91 -5.32 -24.07
C THR A 81 3.28 -6.56 -23.25
N ARG A 82 2.65 -6.74 -22.09
CA ARG A 82 2.85 -7.92 -21.24
C ARG A 82 2.49 -9.22 -21.97
N LEU A 83 1.38 -9.25 -22.70
CA LEU A 83 0.96 -10.43 -23.47
C LEU A 83 1.95 -10.74 -24.60
N ARG A 84 2.47 -9.73 -25.29
CA ARG A 84 3.54 -9.91 -26.31
C ARG A 84 4.80 -10.53 -25.70
N LEU A 85 5.23 -10.05 -24.53
CA LEU A 85 6.40 -10.60 -23.83
C LEU A 85 6.20 -12.06 -23.41
N ILE A 86 5.00 -12.41 -22.93
CA ILE A 86 4.64 -13.79 -22.58
C ILE A 86 4.61 -14.69 -23.82
N ALA A 87 4.03 -14.22 -24.92
CA ALA A 87 3.98 -14.97 -26.18
C ALA A 87 5.38 -15.24 -26.76
N ALA A 88 6.34 -14.33 -26.55
CA ALA A 88 7.73 -14.51 -26.97
C ALA A 88 8.56 -15.40 -26.03
N LEU A 89 8.06 -15.74 -24.84
CA LEU A 89 8.80 -16.51 -23.84
C LEU A 89 9.29 -17.89 -24.35
N PRO A 90 8.50 -18.70 -25.08
CA PRO A 90 8.99 -19.97 -25.62
C PRO A 90 10.15 -19.78 -26.60
N VAL A 91 10.09 -18.74 -27.42
CA VAL A 91 11.15 -18.39 -28.40
C VAL A 91 12.43 -17.98 -27.65
N ALA A 92 12.30 -17.12 -26.65
CA ALA A 92 13.44 -16.70 -25.82
C ALA A 92 14.08 -17.88 -25.09
N LEU A 93 13.29 -18.79 -24.52
CA LEU A 93 13.78 -20.01 -23.89
C LEU A 93 14.51 -20.93 -24.89
N ALA A 94 14.00 -21.05 -26.11
CA ALA A 94 14.64 -21.83 -27.17
C ALA A 94 15.96 -21.21 -27.66
N HIS A 95 16.14 -19.90 -27.53
CA HIS A 95 17.38 -19.22 -27.84
C HIS A 95 18.52 -19.50 -26.84
N ALA A 96 18.18 -19.92 -25.61
CA ALA A 96 19.16 -20.41 -24.65
C ALA A 96 19.52 -21.89 -24.92
N THR A 97 20.66 -22.36 -24.40
CA THR A 97 20.99 -23.79 -24.56
C THR A 97 20.01 -24.65 -23.76
N PRO A 98 19.73 -25.92 -24.15
CA PRO A 98 18.74 -26.75 -23.47
C PRO A 98 18.96 -26.87 -21.95
N THR A 99 20.22 -26.91 -21.50
CA THR A 99 20.56 -26.92 -20.07
C THR A 99 20.24 -25.60 -19.37
N GLN A 100 20.51 -24.46 -20.04
CA GLN A 100 20.18 -23.14 -19.50
C GLN A 100 18.67 -22.96 -19.40
N ALA A 101 17.93 -23.25 -20.47
CA ALA A 101 16.48 -23.16 -20.51
C ALA A 101 15.83 -24.01 -19.42
N ARG A 102 16.26 -25.28 -19.27
CA ARG A 102 15.76 -26.18 -18.22
C ARG A 102 15.99 -25.63 -16.81
N ARG A 103 17.18 -25.10 -16.53
CA ARG A 103 17.51 -24.54 -15.21
C ARG A 103 16.79 -23.21 -14.93
N VAL A 104 16.62 -22.36 -15.93
CA VAL A 104 15.83 -21.12 -15.83
C VAL A 104 14.37 -21.44 -15.55
N HIS A 105 13.78 -22.37 -16.30
CA HIS A 105 12.42 -22.83 -16.08
C HIS A 105 12.25 -23.44 -14.68
N ALA A 106 13.16 -24.32 -14.27
CA ALA A 106 13.11 -24.93 -12.94
C ALA A 106 13.14 -23.87 -11.81
N TYR A 107 13.96 -22.83 -11.94
CA TYR A 107 14.12 -21.82 -10.90
C TYR A 107 12.98 -20.78 -10.90
N TYR A 108 12.70 -20.12 -12.02
CA TYR A 108 11.76 -19.00 -12.08
C TYR A 108 10.31 -19.42 -12.30
N ILE A 109 10.07 -20.49 -13.07
CA ILE A 109 8.72 -20.91 -13.44
C ILE A 109 8.21 -21.99 -12.46
N ALA A 110 9.04 -22.97 -12.13
CA ALA A 110 8.68 -24.05 -11.21
C ALA A 110 9.04 -23.77 -9.73
N GLY A 111 9.73 -22.66 -9.41
CA GLY A 111 10.04 -22.26 -8.04
C GLY A 111 11.04 -23.17 -7.31
N ILE A 112 11.80 -24.00 -8.03
CA ILE A 112 12.77 -24.95 -7.44
C ILE A 112 14.05 -24.21 -7.08
N ARG A 113 14.50 -24.32 -5.82
CA ARG A 113 15.73 -23.65 -5.34
C ARG A 113 16.99 -24.20 -6.04
N GLN A 114 17.99 -23.35 -6.29
CA GLN A 114 19.22 -23.75 -6.98
C GLN A 114 19.99 -24.93 -6.34
N PRO A 115 20.10 -25.05 -5.00
CA PRO A 115 20.71 -26.23 -4.38
C PRO A 115 19.94 -27.53 -4.67
N GLU A 116 18.62 -27.45 -4.79
CA GLU A 116 17.79 -28.60 -5.15
C GLU A 116 18.00 -29.01 -6.61
N ILE A 117 18.10 -28.04 -7.53
CA ILE A 117 18.46 -28.29 -8.93
C ILE A 117 19.85 -28.94 -9.02
N SER A 118 20.81 -28.42 -8.25
CA SER A 118 22.18 -28.94 -8.16
C SER A 118 22.21 -30.41 -7.71
N ARG A 119 21.46 -30.76 -6.66
CA ARG A 119 21.32 -32.15 -6.19
C ARG A 119 20.69 -33.07 -7.24
N ARG A 120 19.59 -32.65 -7.86
CA ARG A 120 18.88 -33.43 -8.90
C ARG A 120 19.73 -33.72 -10.12
N GLU A 121 20.56 -32.76 -10.53
CA GLU A 121 21.41 -32.88 -11.72
C GLU A 121 22.82 -33.41 -11.40
N GLY A 122 23.17 -33.63 -10.14
CA GLY A 122 24.52 -34.09 -9.73
C GLY A 122 25.64 -33.10 -10.06
N VAL A 123 25.33 -31.80 -10.12
CA VAL A 123 26.29 -30.74 -10.48
C VAL A 123 26.54 -29.80 -9.31
N HIS A 124 27.70 -29.16 -9.27
CA HIS A 124 27.99 -28.13 -8.28
C HIS A 124 27.05 -26.91 -8.42
N SER A 125 26.63 -26.32 -7.31
CA SER A 125 25.69 -25.19 -7.25
C SER A 125 26.12 -23.99 -8.11
N SER A 126 27.42 -23.70 -8.17
CA SER A 126 27.97 -22.64 -9.04
C SER A 126 27.66 -22.86 -10.52
N LYS A 127 27.63 -24.10 -11.01
CA LYS A 127 27.29 -24.42 -12.40
C LYS A 127 25.82 -24.14 -12.69
N VAL A 128 24.94 -24.37 -11.72
CA VAL A 128 23.51 -24.02 -11.83
C VAL A 128 23.37 -22.51 -11.93
N SER A 129 23.97 -21.77 -11.00
CA SER A 129 23.91 -20.30 -10.98
C SER A 129 24.45 -19.69 -12.27
N VAL A 130 25.63 -20.11 -12.75
CA VAL A 130 26.21 -19.61 -14.00
C VAL A 130 25.32 -19.94 -15.21
N ALA A 131 24.72 -21.13 -15.26
CA ALA A 131 23.82 -21.50 -16.34
C ALA A 131 22.54 -20.64 -16.35
N ILE A 132 21.95 -20.36 -15.19
CA ILE A 132 20.78 -19.48 -15.07
C ILE A 132 21.13 -18.06 -15.56
N HIS A 133 22.22 -17.48 -15.07
CA HIS A 133 22.63 -16.12 -15.47
C HIS A 133 22.94 -16.02 -16.97
N ARG A 134 23.62 -17.03 -17.55
CA ARG A 134 23.88 -17.07 -19.00
C ARG A 134 22.60 -17.29 -19.80
N GLY A 135 21.68 -18.13 -19.31
CA GLY A 135 20.37 -18.34 -19.90
C GLY A 135 19.57 -17.05 -19.99
N LEU A 136 19.46 -16.31 -18.88
CA LEU A 136 18.80 -15.01 -18.85
C LEU A 136 19.45 -13.99 -19.80
N ARG A 137 20.78 -13.97 -19.90
CA ARG A 137 21.49 -13.09 -20.83
C ARG A 137 21.16 -13.41 -22.29
N ASN A 138 21.09 -14.69 -22.64
CA ASN A 138 20.72 -15.12 -23.99
C ASN A 138 19.26 -14.80 -24.28
N MET A 139 18.34 -15.11 -23.35
CA MET A 139 16.93 -14.73 -23.47
C MET A 139 16.76 -13.23 -23.68
N ARG A 140 17.50 -12.40 -22.92
CA ARG A 140 17.47 -10.95 -23.06
C ARG A 140 17.87 -10.50 -24.47
N ARG A 141 18.92 -11.07 -25.06
CA ARG A 141 19.31 -10.75 -26.45
C ARG A 141 18.18 -11.08 -27.43
N CYS A 142 17.51 -12.21 -27.25
CA CYS A 142 16.37 -12.56 -28.09
C CYS A 142 15.21 -11.56 -27.92
N TYR A 143 14.93 -11.08 -26.70
CA TYR A 143 13.95 -10.02 -26.49
C TYR A 143 14.39 -8.70 -27.13
N ASP A 144 15.64 -8.30 -26.96
CA ASP A 144 16.18 -7.09 -27.58
C ASP A 144 16.01 -7.18 -29.12
N ASP A 145 16.33 -8.32 -29.75
CA ASP A 145 16.16 -8.51 -31.20
C ASP A 145 14.69 -8.51 -31.66
N LEU A 146 13.77 -9.06 -30.86
CA LEU A 146 12.34 -9.15 -31.19
C LEU A 146 11.60 -7.81 -31.05
N PHE A 147 12.08 -6.93 -30.18
CA PHE A 147 11.42 -5.68 -29.82
C PHE A 147 12.22 -4.42 -30.17
N GLN A 148 13.39 -4.54 -30.82
CA GLN A 148 14.14 -3.41 -31.40
C GLN A 148 13.52 -2.83 -32.69
N THR A 149 12.50 -3.49 -33.25
CA THR A 149 11.85 -3.10 -34.51
C THR A 149 10.50 -2.39 -34.37
N GLU A 150 10.08 -2.03 -33.15
CA GLU A 150 8.95 -1.10 -32.90
C GLU A 150 9.48 0.31 -32.60
#